data_AF-A0A9E5I6E1-F1
#
_entry.id   AF-A0A9E5I6E1-F1
#
_cell.length_a   1.000
_cell.length_b   1.000
_cell.length_c   1.000
_cell.angle_alpha   90.00
_cell.angle_beta   90.00
_cell.angle_gamma   90.00
#
_symmetry.space_group_name_H-M   'P 1'
#
loop_
_entity.id
_entity.type
_entity.pdbx_description
1 polymer ?
#
loop_
_entity_poly.entity_id
_entity_poly.type
_entity_poly.pdbx_seq_one_letter_code
_entity_poly.pdbx_strand_id
1 'polypeptide(L)'
;MNLPKYYSALNPFRRYFQDGLPILCYHKTEPVPAGARIKGLYLDPGLFQQQIRELAEDGFAFVSPGLMSGAKAVAITFDDGFVSNLHAAVPVMSGFGCRAINYLVADRIGKTSDWESAEGGEARPLMDEPQIREWMAAGNWIGAHT
;
A
#
# COMPACT_ATOMS: atom_id res chain seq x y z
N MET A 1 -5.35 -19.70 18.55
CA MET A 1 -5.87 -18.31 18.56
C MET A 1 -6.49 -18.04 17.20
N ASN A 2 -7.68 -17.42 17.17
CA ASN A 2 -8.25 -16.95 15.91
C ASN A 2 -7.50 -15.71 15.44
N LEU A 3 -7.17 -15.66 14.16
CA LEU A 3 -6.60 -14.47 13.55
C LEU A 3 -7.64 -13.33 13.57
N PRO A 4 -7.22 -12.09 13.82
CA PRO A 4 -8.07 -10.93 13.58
C PRO A 4 -8.53 -10.89 12.12
N LYS A 5 -9.72 -10.32 11.89
CA LYS A 5 -10.27 -10.17 10.52
C LYS A 5 -9.42 -9.24 9.65
N TYR A 6 -8.73 -8.29 10.27
CA TYR A 6 -7.91 -7.28 9.59
C TYR A 6 -6.49 -7.29 10.14
N TYR A 7 -5.52 -7.05 9.27
CA TYR A 7 -4.15 -6.78 9.66
C TYR A 7 -4.06 -5.36 10.23
N SER A 8 -3.82 -5.24 11.53
CA SER A 8 -3.62 -3.94 12.21
C SER A 8 -2.32 -3.87 13.00
N ALA A 9 -1.74 -5.02 13.33
CA ALA A 9 -0.45 -5.15 14.00
C ALA A 9 0.17 -6.48 13.62
N LEU A 10 1.50 -6.58 13.67
CA LEU A 10 2.27 -7.77 13.33
C LEU A 10 2.03 -8.91 14.31
N ASN A 11 1.86 -8.64 15.61
CA ASN A 11 1.90 -9.68 16.65
C ASN A 11 0.97 -10.89 16.42
N PRO A 12 -0.31 -10.72 16.02
CA PRO A 12 -1.21 -11.85 15.74
C PRO A 12 -0.82 -12.64 14.48
N PHE A 13 -0.12 -12.01 13.54
CA PHE A 13 0.22 -12.55 12.22
C PHE A 13 1.67 -13.02 12.11
N ARG A 14 2.53 -12.67 13.08
CA ARG A 14 3.99 -12.85 13.04
C ARG A 14 4.40 -14.25 12.59
N ARG A 15 3.77 -15.29 13.15
CA ARG A 15 4.06 -16.68 12.77
C ARG A 15 3.73 -16.98 11.31
N TYR A 16 2.61 -16.48 10.81
CA TYR A 16 2.17 -16.71 9.42
C TYR A 16 3.03 -15.94 8.42
N PHE A 17 3.57 -14.79 8.82
CA PHE A 17 4.44 -13.98 7.96
C PHE A 17 5.87 -14.55 7.88
N GLN A 18 6.25 -15.45 8.80
CA GLN A 18 7.53 -16.16 8.74
C GLN A 18 7.53 -17.27 7.69
N ASP A 19 6.35 -17.79 7.33
CA ASP A 19 6.17 -18.86 6.35
C ASP A 19 5.79 -18.27 4.98
N GLY A 20 6.74 -18.27 4.04
CA GLY A 20 6.52 -17.76 2.68
C GLY A 20 6.71 -16.25 2.52
N LEU A 21 6.03 -15.67 1.53
CA LEU A 21 6.08 -14.23 1.23
C LEU A 21 4.67 -13.62 1.43
N PRO A 22 4.36 -13.07 2.61
CA PRO A 22 3.15 -12.26 2.79
C PRO A 22 3.15 -11.07 1.83
N ILE A 23 2.01 -10.85 1.17
CA ILE A 23 1.74 -9.71 0.30
C ILE A 23 0.66 -8.86 0.96
N LEU A 24 1.01 -7.64 1.35
CA LEU A 24 0.09 -6.68 1.96
C LEU A 24 -0.35 -5.67 0.91
N CYS A 25 -1.64 -5.74 0.53
CA CYS A 25 -2.26 -4.83 -0.43
C CYS A 25 -2.96 -3.68 0.29
N TYR A 26 -2.68 -2.47 -0.18
CA TYR A 26 -3.28 -1.22 0.26
C TYR A 26 -3.88 -0.49 -0.96
N HIS A 27 -4.84 0.39 -0.74
CA HIS A 27 -5.37 1.25 -1.81
C HIS A 27 -5.11 2.72 -1.47
N LYS A 28 -5.63 3.22 -0.35
CA LYS A 28 -5.52 4.64 0.02
C LYS A 28 -4.93 4.81 1.42
N THR A 29 -3.78 5.45 1.53
CA THR A 29 -3.20 5.87 2.82
C THR A 29 -3.70 7.25 3.20
N GLU A 30 -4.96 7.32 3.64
CA GLU A 30 -5.62 8.54 4.15
C GLU A 30 -6.77 8.15 5.10
N PRO A 31 -7.21 9.07 5.99
CA PRO A 31 -8.38 8.81 6.85
C PRO A 31 -9.63 8.48 6.05
N VAL A 32 -10.50 7.61 6.61
CA VAL A 32 -11.76 7.22 5.97
C VAL A 32 -12.66 8.46 5.83
N PRO A 33 -13.00 8.91 4.61
CA PRO A 33 -13.91 10.02 4.41
C PRO A 33 -15.35 9.61 4.73
N ALA A 34 -16.20 10.59 5.06
CA ALA A 34 -17.62 10.31 5.35
C ALA A 34 -18.37 9.67 4.15
N GLY A 35 -17.98 10.03 2.93
CA GLY A 35 -18.53 9.49 1.68
C GLY A 35 -17.91 8.17 1.20
N ALA A 36 -17.03 7.53 1.98
CA ALA A 36 -16.43 6.26 1.57
C ALA A 36 -17.48 5.15 1.44
N ARG A 37 -17.66 4.66 0.21
CA ARG A 37 -18.46 3.47 -0.08
C ARG A 37 -17.84 2.20 0.54
N ILE A 38 -16.56 1.96 0.28
CA ILE A 38 -15.81 0.81 0.80
C ILE A 38 -14.75 1.30 1.77
N LYS A 39 -15.11 1.37 3.05
CA LYS A 39 -14.22 1.85 4.13
C LYS A 39 -12.92 1.06 4.25
N GLY A 40 -12.94 -0.22 3.88
CA GLY A 40 -11.77 -1.11 3.95
C GLY A 40 -10.65 -0.79 2.94
N LEU A 41 -10.89 0.09 1.97
CA LEU A 41 -9.85 0.54 1.03
C LEU A 41 -8.98 1.68 1.59
N TYR A 42 -9.35 2.21 2.75
CA TYR A 42 -8.67 3.31 3.41
C TYR A 42 -7.89 2.80 4.61
N LEU A 43 -6.67 3.29 4.77
CA LEU A 43 -5.83 3.05 5.93
C LEU A 43 -5.33 4.37 6.48
N ASP A 44 -5.54 4.57 7.78
CA ASP A 44 -5.02 5.74 8.48
C ASP A 44 -3.48 5.82 8.34
N PRO A 45 -2.90 6.98 8.01
CA PRO A 45 -1.46 7.13 7.87
C PRO A 45 -0.64 6.72 9.10
N GLY A 46 -1.17 6.96 10.32
CA GLY A 46 -0.52 6.56 11.56
C GLY A 46 -0.50 5.04 11.71
N LEU A 47 -1.58 4.36 11.30
CA LEU A 47 -1.63 2.89 11.29
C LEU A 47 -0.68 2.30 10.23
N PHE A 48 -0.59 2.92 9.04
CA PHE A 48 0.39 2.51 8.03
C PHE A 48 1.83 2.63 8.57
N GLN A 49 2.16 3.75 9.22
CA GLN A 49 3.45 3.94 9.86
C GLN A 49 3.74 2.88 10.92
N GLN A 50 2.76 2.56 11.77
CA GLN A 50 2.89 1.50 12.76
C GLN A 50 3.19 0.15 12.08
N GLN A 51 2.45 -0.23 11.04
CA GLN A 51 2.62 -1.50 10.34
C GLN A 51 4.01 -1.63 9.70
N ILE A 52 4.48 -0.58 9.00
CA ILE A 52 5.81 -0.59 8.37
C ILE A 52 6.91 -0.63 9.43
N ARG A 53 6.78 0.15 10.50
CA ARG A 53 7.73 0.14 11.62
C ARG A 53 7.83 -1.25 12.26
N GLU A 54 6.69 -1.87 12.59
CA GLU A 54 6.68 -3.20 13.23
C GLU A 54 7.34 -4.26 12.35
N LEU A 55 7.12 -4.22 11.03
CA LEU A 55 7.79 -5.12 10.08
C LEU A 55 9.30 -4.87 10.05
N ALA A 56 9.72 -3.61 9.97
CA ALA A 56 11.13 -3.22 9.94
C ALA A 56 11.87 -3.58 11.24
N GLU A 57 11.29 -3.27 12.40
CA GLU A 57 11.85 -3.58 13.73
C GLU A 57 11.91 -5.09 14.00
N ASP A 58 10.96 -5.86 13.47
CA ASP A 58 11.02 -7.32 13.54
C ASP A 58 12.05 -7.88 12.53
N GLY A 59 12.57 -7.09 11.59
CA GLY A 59 13.62 -7.50 10.66
C GLY A 59 13.11 -8.14 9.37
N PHE A 60 11.90 -7.79 8.94
CA PHE A 60 11.39 -8.18 7.63
C PHE A 60 12.12 -7.43 6.51
N ALA A 61 12.56 -8.16 5.48
CA ALA A 61 13.02 -7.55 4.24
C ALA A 61 11.82 -7.14 3.37
N PHE A 62 11.83 -5.91 2.86
CA PHE A 62 10.82 -5.43 1.90
C PHE A 62 11.24 -5.77 0.47
N VAL A 63 10.46 -6.63 -0.19
CA VAL A 63 10.79 -7.19 -1.51
C VAL A 63 9.67 -6.98 -2.52
N SER A 64 10.01 -7.01 -3.81
CA SER A 64 9.00 -7.03 -4.87
C SER A 64 8.22 -8.36 -4.85
N PRO A 65 6.93 -8.37 -5.22
CA PRO A 65 6.19 -9.61 -5.43
C PRO A 65 6.91 -10.57 -6.38
N GLY A 66 6.86 -11.87 -6.10
CA GLY A 66 7.46 -12.91 -6.94
C GLY A 66 8.97 -13.15 -6.73
N LEU A 67 9.63 -12.38 -5.86
CA LEU A 67 10.98 -12.72 -5.43
C LEU A 67 10.93 -13.88 -4.43
N MET A 68 11.56 -15.01 -4.76
CA MET A 68 11.81 -16.07 -3.78
C MET A 68 12.83 -15.57 -2.77
N SER A 69 12.35 -15.04 -1.65
CA SER A 69 13.19 -14.63 -0.53
C SER A 69 13.38 -15.79 0.45
N GLY A 70 14.51 -15.77 1.17
CA GLY A 70 14.68 -16.59 2.38
C GLY A 70 13.68 -16.18 3.49
N ALA A 71 13.80 -16.80 4.66
CA ALA A 71 12.92 -16.54 5.79
C ALA A 71 12.85 -15.03 6.14
N LYS A 72 11.64 -14.53 6.41
CA LYS A 72 11.33 -13.18 6.92
C LYS A 72 11.39 -12.03 5.89
N ALA A 73 10.56 -12.11 4.86
CA ALA A 73 10.33 -11.02 3.92
C ALA A 73 8.84 -10.69 3.77
N VAL A 74 8.54 -9.51 3.25
CA VAL A 74 7.18 -9.04 2.99
C VAL A 74 7.16 -8.21 1.71
N ALA A 75 6.10 -8.35 0.92
CA ALA A 75 5.84 -7.47 -0.21
C ALA A 75 4.73 -6.47 0.15
N ILE A 76 4.99 -5.20 -0.14
CA ILE A 76 4.03 -4.11 0.02
C ILE A 76 3.52 -3.73 -1.37
N THR A 77 2.21 -3.77 -1.56
CA THR A 77 1.57 -3.41 -2.83
C THR A 77 0.53 -2.33 -2.61
N PHE A 78 0.42 -1.44 -3.58
CA PHE A 78 -0.63 -0.46 -3.70
C PHE A 78 -1.36 -0.68 -5.02
N ASP A 79 -2.66 -0.47 -5.03
CA ASP A 79 -3.47 -0.52 -6.23
C ASP A 79 -3.98 0.90 -6.60
N ASP A 80 -4.40 1.04 -7.85
CA ASP A 80 -5.04 2.20 -8.50
C ASP A 80 -4.18 3.46 -8.73
N GLY A 81 -3.07 3.64 -8.01
CA GLY A 81 -2.21 4.81 -8.20
C GLY A 81 -2.68 6.07 -7.48
N PHE A 82 -3.34 5.96 -6.32
CA PHE A 82 -3.81 7.14 -5.57
C PHE A 82 -2.69 8.10 -5.12
N VAL A 83 -2.93 9.41 -5.27
CA VAL A 83 -2.01 10.48 -4.83
C VAL A 83 -1.74 10.44 -3.32
N SER A 84 -2.72 9.99 -2.52
CA SER A 84 -2.55 9.81 -1.08
C SER A 84 -1.35 8.95 -0.72
N ASN A 85 -1.05 7.92 -1.53
CA ASN A 85 0.04 7.00 -1.25
C ASN A 85 1.40 7.66 -1.47
N LEU A 86 1.53 8.53 -2.49
CA LEU A 86 2.73 9.33 -2.69
C LEU A 86 2.96 10.24 -1.48
N HIS A 87 1.94 10.97 -1.03
CA HIS A 87 2.11 11.96 0.03
C HIS A 87 2.25 11.36 1.44
N ALA A 88 1.52 10.29 1.75
CA ALA A 88 1.46 9.73 3.10
C ALA A 88 2.32 8.47 3.28
N ALA A 89 2.37 7.58 2.28
CA ALA A 89 3.08 6.31 2.40
C ALA A 89 4.57 6.43 2.08
N VAL A 90 4.96 7.17 1.02
CA VAL A 90 6.37 7.26 0.59
C VAL A 90 7.31 7.83 1.66
N PRO A 91 6.96 8.88 2.44
CA PRO A 91 7.82 9.37 3.52
C PRO A 91 8.06 8.31 4.61
N VAL A 92 7.01 7.57 4.98
CA VAL A 92 7.09 6.47 5.94
C VAL A 92 7.99 5.36 5.39
N MET A 93 7.73 4.91 4.16
CA MET A 93 8.47 3.81 3.56
C MET A 93 9.96 4.13 3.44
N SER A 94 10.29 5.34 2.97
CA SER A 94 11.66 5.84 2.89
C SER A 94 12.38 5.80 4.24
N GLY A 95 11.68 6.17 5.33
CA GLY A 95 12.24 6.18 6.69
C GLY A 95 12.63 4.79 7.22
N PHE A 96 12.05 3.71 6.69
CA PHE A 96 12.29 2.33 7.13
C PHE A 96 12.97 1.47 6.06
N GLY A 97 13.43 2.05 4.95
CA GLY A 97 13.99 1.29 3.82
C GLY A 97 12.98 0.36 3.15
N CYS A 98 11.69 0.63 3.32
CA CYS A 98 10.60 -0.09 2.69
C CYS A 98 10.47 0.34 1.23
N ARG A 99 10.24 -0.63 0.34
CA ARG A 99 9.95 -0.43 -1.08
C ARG A 99 8.66 -1.15 -1.41
N ALA A 100 7.82 -0.52 -2.22
CA ALA A 100 6.54 -1.07 -2.64
C ALA A 100 6.39 -1.06 -4.16
N ILE A 101 5.41 -1.83 -4.66
CA ILE A 101 4.92 -1.71 -6.04
C ILE A 101 3.54 -1.02 -6.03
N ASN A 102 3.28 -0.15 -7.00
CA ASN A 102 1.95 0.42 -7.23
C ASN A 102 1.42 0.01 -8.60
N TYR A 103 0.27 -0.66 -8.64
CA TYR A 103 -0.40 -1.07 -9.86
C TYR A 103 -1.31 0.06 -10.35
N LEU A 104 -0.93 0.71 -11.44
CA LEU A 104 -1.58 1.91 -11.96
C LEU A 104 -2.67 1.56 -12.98
N VAL A 105 -3.80 2.28 -12.93
CA VAL A 105 -4.84 2.23 -13.98
C VAL A 105 -4.39 3.08 -15.15
N ALA A 106 -3.92 2.45 -16.24
CA ALA A 106 -3.15 3.14 -17.28
C ALA A 106 -3.92 4.28 -17.96
N ASP A 107 -5.22 4.09 -18.23
CA ASP A 107 -6.07 5.09 -18.88
C ASP A 107 -6.58 6.20 -17.92
N ARG A 108 -6.17 6.16 -16.64
CA ARG A 108 -6.52 7.13 -15.59
C ARG A 108 -5.33 7.85 -14.95
N ILE A 109 -4.13 7.73 -15.50
CA ILE A 109 -2.97 8.55 -15.07
C ILE A 109 -3.33 10.04 -15.13
N GLY A 110 -3.13 10.75 -14.02
CA GLY A 110 -3.43 12.18 -13.85
C GLY A 110 -4.92 12.54 -13.79
N LYS A 111 -5.81 11.55 -13.64
CA LYS A 111 -7.26 11.74 -13.53
C LYS A 111 -7.73 11.42 -12.11
N THR A 112 -8.94 10.90 -11.99
CA THR A 112 -9.56 10.53 -10.71
C THR A 112 -10.10 9.11 -10.77
N SER A 113 -10.44 8.54 -9.60
CA SER A 113 -11.19 7.29 -9.48
C SER A 113 -12.67 7.48 -9.80
N ASP A 114 -12.97 7.88 -11.04
CA ASP A 114 -14.32 8.10 -11.55
C ASP A 114 -15.22 6.86 -11.45
N TRP A 115 -14.64 5.66 -11.49
CA TRP A 115 -15.37 4.41 -11.21
C TRP A 115 -15.94 4.36 -9.79
N GLU A 116 -15.25 4.90 -8.78
CA GLU A 116 -15.76 4.94 -7.41
C GLU A 116 -16.97 5.88 -7.31
N SER A 117 -16.94 7.01 -8.03
CA SER A 117 -18.10 7.90 -8.11
C SER A 117 -19.28 7.26 -8.83
N ALA A 118 -19.04 6.52 -9.92
CA ALA A 118 -20.08 5.79 -10.63
C ALA A 118 -20.77 4.73 -9.74
N GLU A 119 -20.06 4.20 -8.75
CA GLU A 119 -20.60 3.26 -7.75
C GLU A 119 -21.24 3.93 -6.53
N GLY A 120 -21.31 5.26 -6.47
CA GLY A 120 -21.88 6.02 -5.36
C GLY A 120 -20.91 6.33 -4.21
N GLY A 121 -19.60 6.19 -4.45
CA GLY A 121 -18.53 6.70 -3.58
C GLY A 121 -18.04 8.09 -3.99
N GLU A 122 -16.94 8.53 -3.39
CA GLU A 122 -16.26 9.79 -3.71
C GLU A 122 -14.99 9.50 -4.54
N ALA A 123 -14.86 10.13 -5.71
CA ALA A 123 -13.64 9.99 -6.51
C ALA A 123 -12.43 10.63 -5.80
N ARG A 124 -11.28 9.98 -5.93
CA ARG A 124 -9.99 10.42 -5.40
C ARG A 124 -9.00 10.67 -6.55
N PRO A 125 -8.08 11.62 -6.39
CA PRO A 125 -7.08 11.90 -7.40
C PRO A 125 -6.10 10.73 -7.55
N LEU A 126 -5.77 10.41 -8.79
CA LEU A 126 -4.73 9.44 -9.15
C LEU A 126 -3.49 10.18 -9.61
N MET A 127 -2.33 9.57 -9.39
CA MET A 127 -1.05 10.16 -9.72
C MET A 127 -0.94 10.50 -11.20
N ASP A 128 -0.42 11.67 -11.50
CA ASP A 128 0.02 12.06 -12.84
C ASP A 128 1.45 11.54 -13.14
N GLU A 129 1.93 11.80 -14.36
CA GLU A 129 3.27 11.35 -14.76
C GLU A 129 4.41 11.91 -13.88
N PRO A 130 4.47 13.22 -13.55
CA PRO A 130 5.44 13.73 -12.59
C PRO A 130 5.42 12.99 -11.24
N GLN A 131 4.23 12.77 -10.68
CA GLN A 131 4.05 12.07 -9.41
C GLN A 131 4.48 10.59 -9.49
N ILE A 132 4.21 9.92 -10.61
CA ILE A 132 4.72 8.55 -10.86
C ILE A 132 6.25 8.54 -10.94
N ARG A 133 6.87 9.57 -11.53
CA ARG A 133 8.34 9.69 -11.54
C ARG A 133 8.89 9.90 -10.14
N GLU A 134 8.21 10.68 -9.30
CA GLU A 134 8.58 10.86 -7.89
C GLU A 134 8.47 9.54 -7.12
N TRP A 135 7.39 8.79 -7.31
CA TRP A 135 7.20 7.46 -6.74
C TRP A 135 8.36 6.51 -7.07
N MET A 136 8.76 6.45 -8.34
CA MET A 136 9.89 5.63 -8.79
C MET A 136 11.24 6.15 -8.30
N ALA A 137 11.44 7.47 -8.23
CA ALA A 137 12.65 8.09 -7.72
C ALA A 137 12.88 7.78 -6.23
N ALA A 138 11.80 7.57 -5.46
CA ALA A 138 11.85 7.06 -4.09
C ALA A 138 12.19 5.56 -3.99
N GLY A 139 12.48 4.89 -5.12
CA GLY A 139 12.90 3.49 -5.18
C GLY A 139 11.74 2.49 -5.31
N ASN A 140 10.50 2.95 -5.46
CA ASN A 140 9.35 2.06 -5.62
C ASN A 140 9.18 1.57 -7.07
N TRP A 141 8.42 0.50 -7.25
CA TRP A 141 8.09 -0.07 -8.55
C TRP A 141 6.68 0.33 -9.00
N ILE A 142 6.41 0.17 -10.29
CA ILE A 142 5.07 0.30 -10.86
C ILE A 142 4.69 -0.99 -11.62
N GLY A 143 3.40 -1.28 -11.65
CA GLY A 143 2.78 -2.31 -12.48
C GLY A 143 1.52 -1.77 -13.14
N ALA A 144 0.87 -2.59 -13.97
CA ALA A 144 -0.41 -2.24 -14.58
C ALA A 144 -1.57 -2.87 -13.79
N HIS A 145 -2.62 -2.09 -13.53
CA HIS A 145 -3.88 -2.59 -12.98
C HIS A 145 -4.96 -2.80 -14.06
N THR A 146 -4.80 -2.20 -15.24
CA THR A 146 -5.51 -2.44 -16.52
C THR A 146 -4.85 -1.61 -17.60
#